data_AF-A0A7C3QCF2-F1
#
_entry.id   AF-A0A7C3QCF2-F1
#
_cell.length_a   1.000
_cell.length_b   1.000
_cell.length_c   1.000
_cell.angle_alpha   90.00
_cell.angle_beta   90.00
_cell.angle_gamma   90.00
#
_symmetry.space_group_name_H-M   'P 1'
#
loop_
_entity.id
_entity.type
_entity.pdbx_description
1 polymer ?
#
loop_
_entity_poly.entity_id
_entity_poly.type
_entity_poly.pdbx_seq_one_letter_code
_entity_poly.pdbx_strand_id
1 'polypeptide(L)'
;MNRRRFLGLLALVGASLGGCRFYPAEGMSNPCLAQGLPPQLRDHELLRECWEGIDARQFWDCHVHLAGTGDSDSGIWVNPDMRSPWHPIQYTQFRYYLDAACVDGNDLDSLGGVDAAYVERLRHLHRDFPPEARFMLLAFDYYHDGKGRKNAQMSAFHVPNSYAQHVAATYPGFEWIASIHPYREDCVEALAWCARHGARAVKWLPGAMGIDPASPRCDRFYEALVRHDIPLLSHAGKEYAINVEGGQALNNPLRLRRPLEHGVRVIIAHCASLGEYADIDRGEDGPQVDSL
;
A
#
# COMPACT_ATOMS: atom_id res chain seq x y z
N MET A 1 -6.50 -0.15 53.91
CA MET A 1 -7.11 -0.59 52.64
C MET A 1 -6.12 -1.51 51.94
N ASN A 2 -6.51 -2.75 51.59
CA ASN A 2 -5.57 -3.80 51.19
C ASN A 2 -5.04 -3.54 49.76
N ARG A 3 -3.71 -3.53 49.55
CA ARG A 3 -3.04 -3.12 48.29
C ARG A 3 -3.56 -3.88 47.04
N ARG A 4 -3.98 -5.13 47.22
CA ARG A 4 -4.62 -5.96 46.19
C ARG A 4 -6.02 -5.50 45.79
N ARG A 5 -6.81 -4.98 46.74
CA ARG A 5 -8.15 -4.42 46.45
C ARG A 5 -8.05 -3.06 45.76
N PHE A 6 -7.03 -2.26 46.08
CA PHE A 6 -6.77 -0.98 45.42
C PHE A 6 -6.32 -1.15 43.96
N LEU A 7 -5.44 -2.13 43.68
CA LEU A 7 -5.04 -2.47 42.31
C LEU A 7 -6.19 -3.09 41.49
N GLY A 8 -7.04 -3.92 42.11
CA GLY A 8 -8.25 -4.45 41.45
C GLY A 8 -9.28 -3.37 41.11
N LEU A 9 -9.43 -2.35 41.95
CA LEU A 9 -10.30 -1.21 41.69
C LEU A 9 -9.76 -0.28 40.60
N LEU A 10 -8.43 -0.08 40.52
CA LEU A 10 -7.80 0.68 39.43
C LEU A 10 -7.95 -0.01 38.06
N ALA A 11 -7.87 -1.35 38.01
CA ALA A 11 -8.10 -2.10 36.78
C ALA A 11 -9.57 -2.03 36.30
N LEU A 12 -10.53 -2.06 37.23
CA LEU A 12 -11.96 -1.94 36.92
C LEU A 12 -12.38 -0.51 36.53
N VAL A 13 -11.77 0.52 37.11
CA VAL A 13 -12.05 1.93 36.77
C VAL A 13 -11.33 2.36 35.49
N GLY A 14 -10.13 1.84 35.22
CA GLY A 14 -9.44 2.04 33.94
C GLY A 14 -10.17 1.41 32.75
N ALA A 15 -10.80 0.25 32.96
CA ALA A 15 -11.61 -0.42 31.94
C ALA A 15 -12.96 0.28 31.69
N SER A 16 -13.58 0.90 32.70
CA SER A 16 -14.94 1.47 32.56
C SER A 16 -14.99 2.91 32.05
N LEU A 17 -13.93 3.70 32.21
CA LEU A 17 -13.90 5.11 31.75
C LEU A 17 -13.02 5.36 30.52
N GLY A 18 -12.04 4.48 30.23
CA GLY A 18 -11.22 4.53 29.01
C GLY A 18 -11.51 3.42 27.99
N GLY A 19 -12.04 2.28 28.44
CA GLY A 19 -12.25 1.09 27.60
C GLY A 19 -13.40 1.20 26.61
N CYS A 20 -14.46 1.96 26.92
CA CYS A 20 -15.63 2.07 26.03
C CYS A 20 -15.36 2.83 24.72
N ARG A 21 -14.32 3.69 24.67
CA ARG A 21 -13.99 4.46 23.46
C ARG A 21 -13.10 3.70 22.47
N PHE A 22 -12.46 2.62 22.94
CA PHE A 22 -11.61 1.73 22.15
C PHE A 22 -12.12 0.28 22.16
N TYR A 23 -13.35 0.06 22.63
CA TYR A 23 -13.96 -1.26 22.59
C TYR A 23 -14.34 -1.56 21.14
N PRO A 24 -13.82 -2.63 20.54
CA PRO A 24 -14.20 -2.99 19.18
C PRO A 24 -15.63 -3.55 19.23
N ALA A 25 -16.61 -2.66 19.11
CA ALA A 25 -18.03 -3.00 19.16
C ALA A 25 -18.44 -4.05 18.12
N GLU A 26 -17.63 -4.19 17.06
CA GLU A 26 -17.83 -5.10 15.94
C GLU A 26 -16.93 -6.36 16.00
N GLY A 27 -16.15 -6.53 17.08
CA GLY A 27 -15.24 -7.66 17.26
C GLY A 27 -13.79 -7.38 16.88
N MET A 28 -12.88 -8.31 17.23
CA MET A 28 -11.43 -8.16 17.01
C MET A 28 -10.93 -8.76 15.68
N SER A 29 -11.81 -9.41 14.94
CA SER A 29 -11.53 -10.11 13.67
C SER A 29 -12.53 -9.68 12.62
N ASN A 30 -12.10 -9.63 11.37
CA ASN A 30 -12.99 -9.33 10.26
C ASN A 30 -14.03 -10.47 10.10
N PRO A 31 -15.34 -10.19 10.12
CA PRO A 31 -16.36 -11.24 9.93
C PRO A 31 -16.33 -11.86 8.53
N CYS A 32 -15.57 -11.28 7.59
CA CYS A 32 -15.32 -11.83 6.27
C CYS A 32 -16.58 -12.27 5.54
N LEU A 33 -17.58 -11.37 5.55
CA LEU A 33 -18.87 -11.60 4.93
C LEU A 33 -18.66 -11.99 3.47
N ALA A 34 -19.03 -13.23 3.16
CA ALA A 34 -18.83 -13.85 1.85
C ALA A 34 -19.78 -13.29 0.78
N GLN A 35 -20.88 -12.67 1.21
CA GLN A 35 -21.82 -12.00 0.33
C GLN A 35 -21.34 -10.57 0.11
N GLY A 36 -21.36 -10.11 -1.14
CA GLY A 36 -21.16 -8.70 -1.47
C GLY A 36 -22.21 -7.81 -0.81
N LEU A 37 -22.13 -6.52 -1.06
CA LEU A 37 -22.99 -5.52 -0.45
C LEU A 37 -24.48 -5.93 -0.55
N PRO A 38 -25.20 -6.08 0.59
CA PRO A 38 -26.61 -6.44 0.58
C PRO A 38 -27.43 -5.49 -0.31
N PRO A 39 -28.44 -5.97 -1.05
CA PRO A 39 -29.22 -5.12 -1.95
C PRO A 39 -29.78 -3.86 -1.28
N GLN A 40 -30.21 -3.96 -0.02
CA GLN A 40 -30.75 -2.83 0.75
C GLN A 40 -29.70 -1.73 0.99
N LEU A 41 -28.42 -2.10 1.12
CA LEU A 41 -27.33 -1.14 1.24
C LEU A 41 -26.87 -0.66 -0.14
N ARG A 42 -26.72 -1.57 -1.11
CA ARG A 42 -26.31 -1.23 -2.49
C ARG A 42 -27.25 -0.22 -3.14
N ASP A 43 -28.55 -0.40 -2.95
CA ASP A 43 -29.59 0.45 -3.53
C ASP A 43 -30.00 1.61 -2.60
N HIS A 44 -29.31 1.78 -1.47
CA HIS A 44 -29.58 2.83 -0.50
C HIS A 44 -29.38 4.22 -1.12
N GLU A 45 -30.24 5.17 -0.77
CA GLU A 45 -30.24 6.55 -1.29
C GLU A 45 -28.86 7.21 -1.18
N LEU A 46 -28.25 7.18 0.01
CA LEU A 46 -26.90 7.72 0.23
C LEU A 46 -25.82 7.15 -0.71
N LEU A 47 -25.84 5.85 -1.02
CA LEU A 47 -24.86 5.30 -1.96
C LEU A 47 -25.14 5.74 -3.40
N ARG A 48 -26.41 5.91 -3.77
CA ARG A 48 -26.78 6.43 -5.08
C ARG A 48 -26.35 7.89 -5.25
N GLU A 49 -26.50 8.70 -4.20
CA GLU A 49 -26.00 10.09 -4.17
C GLU A 49 -24.48 10.15 -4.33
N CYS A 50 -23.72 9.22 -3.74
CA CYS A 50 -22.26 9.16 -3.93
C CYS A 50 -21.84 8.99 -5.40
N TRP A 51 -22.69 8.41 -6.26
CA TRP A 51 -22.42 8.22 -7.68
C TRP A 51 -23.06 9.29 -8.59
N GLU A 52 -23.85 10.21 -8.02
CA GLU A 52 -24.51 11.24 -8.83
C GLU A 52 -23.47 12.16 -9.49
N GLY A 53 -23.55 12.28 -10.82
CA GLY A 53 -22.62 13.08 -11.61
C GLY A 53 -21.24 12.43 -11.86
N ILE A 54 -20.99 11.22 -11.34
CA ILE A 54 -19.74 10.48 -11.59
C ILE A 54 -19.93 9.53 -12.78
N ASP A 55 -19.14 9.72 -13.84
CA ASP A 55 -19.04 8.73 -14.91
C ASP A 55 -18.15 7.57 -14.45
N ALA A 56 -18.76 6.41 -14.19
CA ALA A 56 -18.05 5.22 -13.73
C ALA A 56 -16.90 4.76 -14.65
N ARG A 57 -16.95 5.09 -15.95
CA ARG A 57 -15.86 4.78 -16.90
C ARG A 57 -14.59 5.59 -16.63
N GLN A 58 -14.74 6.72 -15.93
CA GLN A 58 -13.66 7.59 -15.49
C GLN A 58 -13.31 7.40 -14.01
N PHE A 59 -14.03 6.52 -13.28
CA PHE A 59 -13.71 6.16 -11.91
C PHE A 59 -12.64 5.08 -11.86
N TRP A 60 -11.44 5.45 -11.43
CA TRP A 60 -10.31 4.53 -11.30
C TRP A 60 -9.74 4.64 -9.88
N ASP A 61 -9.89 3.58 -9.09
CA ASP A 61 -9.23 3.48 -7.79
C ASP A 61 -7.74 3.22 -8.03
N CYS A 62 -6.93 4.25 -7.79
CA CYS A 62 -5.51 4.26 -8.09
C CYS A 62 -4.62 3.70 -6.96
N HIS A 63 -5.20 3.20 -5.86
CA HIS A 63 -4.43 2.77 -4.68
C HIS A 63 -4.90 1.41 -4.13
N VAL A 64 -5.02 0.42 -5.01
CA VAL A 64 -5.37 -0.94 -4.60
C VAL A 64 -4.10 -1.78 -4.47
N HIS A 65 -3.71 -2.10 -3.24
CA HIS A 65 -2.58 -2.99 -3.02
C HIS A 65 -2.89 -4.40 -3.54
N LEU A 66 -1.96 -4.96 -4.33
CA LEU A 66 -1.91 -6.39 -4.58
C LEU A 66 -0.96 -6.99 -3.54
N ALA A 67 -1.38 -8.05 -2.86
CA ALA A 67 -0.60 -8.71 -1.82
C ALA A 67 -0.80 -10.22 -1.86
N GLY A 68 0.05 -10.93 -1.15
CA GLY A 68 0.01 -12.38 -1.06
C GLY A 68 1.21 -12.92 -0.28
N THR A 69 1.42 -14.22 -0.37
CA THR A 69 2.46 -14.97 0.33
C THR A 69 3.48 -15.62 -0.60
N GLY A 70 3.23 -15.64 -1.91
CA GLY A 70 4.07 -16.34 -2.89
C GLY A 70 3.76 -17.82 -3.02
N ASP A 71 2.58 -18.28 -2.58
CA ASP A 71 2.18 -19.69 -2.58
C ASP A 71 1.58 -20.20 -3.91
N SER A 72 1.60 -19.37 -4.96
CA SER A 72 1.04 -19.68 -6.28
C SER A 72 1.99 -19.47 -7.47
N ASP A 73 3.32 -19.60 -7.29
CA ASP A 73 4.35 -19.23 -8.28
C ASP A 73 4.27 -17.75 -8.74
N SER A 74 3.55 -16.90 -7.98
CA SER A 74 3.37 -15.47 -8.26
C SER A 74 4.68 -14.67 -8.21
N GLY A 75 5.72 -15.22 -7.59
CA GLY A 75 6.97 -14.52 -7.29
C GLY A 75 6.84 -13.48 -6.19
N ILE A 76 5.66 -13.37 -5.55
CA ILE A 76 5.49 -12.57 -4.33
C ILE A 76 6.44 -13.10 -3.26
N TRP A 77 7.05 -12.18 -2.53
CA TRP A 77 7.92 -12.51 -1.41
C TRP A 77 7.51 -11.67 -0.20
N VAL A 78 7.49 -12.30 0.97
CA VAL A 78 7.24 -11.63 2.25
C VAL A 78 8.43 -11.89 3.15
N ASN A 79 8.83 -10.87 3.91
CA ASN A 79 9.93 -11.01 4.84
C ASN A 79 9.65 -12.13 5.86
N PRO A 80 10.58 -13.09 6.05
CA PRO A 80 10.41 -14.17 7.04
C PRO A 80 10.13 -13.68 8.45
N ASP A 81 10.62 -12.50 8.83
CA ASP A 81 10.38 -11.90 10.15
C ASP A 81 8.89 -11.63 10.38
N MET A 82 8.15 -11.25 9.34
CA MET A 82 6.69 -11.07 9.40
C MET A 82 5.92 -12.38 9.66
N ARG A 83 6.56 -13.54 9.48
CA ARG A 83 5.98 -14.86 9.77
C ARG A 83 6.53 -15.49 11.04
N SER A 84 7.42 -14.80 11.75
CA SER A 84 8.13 -15.32 12.90
C SER A 84 7.56 -14.75 14.20
N PRO A 85 7.06 -15.59 15.14
CA PRO A 85 6.64 -15.12 16.47
C PRO A 85 7.74 -14.42 17.27
N TRP A 86 9.01 -14.60 16.89
CA TRP A 86 10.16 -13.90 17.47
C TRP A 86 10.21 -12.39 17.12
N HIS A 87 9.43 -11.96 16.12
CA HIS A 87 9.24 -10.57 15.74
C HIS A 87 7.77 -10.19 15.98
N PRO A 88 7.32 -10.12 17.25
CA PRO A 88 5.90 -10.14 17.61
C PRO A 88 5.08 -8.99 17.01
N ILE A 89 5.69 -7.81 16.83
CA ILE A 89 5.03 -6.66 16.19
C ILE A 89 4.72 -6.97 14.73
N GLN A 90 5.74 -7.38 13.95
CA GLN A 90 5.59 -7.69 12.53
C GLN A 90 4.68 -8.89 12.31
N TYR A 91 4.81 -9.92 13.15
CA TYR A 91 3.94 -11.10 13.10
C TYR A 91 2.48 -10.75 13.34
N THR A 92 2.19 -9.91 14.34
CA THR A 92 0.82 -9.48 14.64
C THR A 92 0.25 -8.62 13.51
N GLN A 93 1.05 -7.70 12.96
CA GLN A 93 0.65 -6.90 11.79
C GLN A 93 0.34 -7.79 10.58
N PHE A 94 1.19 -8.79 10.30
CA PHE A 94 0.98 -9.72 9.19
C PHE A 94 -0.32 -10.53 9.36
N ARG A 95 -0.57 -11.06 10.57
CA ARG A 95 -1.83 -11.76 10.88
C ARG A 95 -3.04 -10.85 10.73
N TYR A 96 -2.93 -9.60 11.20
CA TYR A 96 -3.98 -8.60 11.01
C TYR A 96 -4.26 -8.32 9.53
N TYR A 97 -3.22 -8.27 8.67
CA TYR A 97 -3.43 -8.11 7.23
C TYR A 97 -4.13 -9.28 6.57
N LEU A 98 -3.81 -10.52 6.96
CA LEU A 98 -4.49 -11.69 6.41
C LEU A 98 -5.97 -11.75 6.84
N ASP A 99 -6.27 -11.43 8.09
CA ASP A 99 -7.65 -11.33 8.61
C ASP A 99 -8.41 -10.18 7.92
N ALA A 100 -7.82 -8.99 7.83
CA ALA A 100 -8.43 -7.84 7.15
C ALA A 100 -8.72 -8.14 5.66
N ALA A 101 -7.83 -8.90 5.01
CA ALA A 101 -8.00 -9.34 3.63
C ALA A 101 -8.89 -10.59 3.49
N CYS A 102 -9.31 -11.22 4.59
CA CYS A 102 -10.13 -12.45 4.59
C CYS A 102 -9.47 -13.64 3.89
N VAL A 103 -8.16 -13.80 4.10
CA VAL A 103 -7.34 -14.85 3.48
C VAL A 103 -6.57 -15.69 4.52
N ASP A 104 -7.12 -15.83 5.72
CA ASP A 104 -6.53 -16.64 6.80
C ASP A 104 -7.42 -17.82 7.26
N GLY A 105 -8.47 -18.14 6.49
CA GLY A 105 -9.45 -19.19 6.80
C GLY A 105 -9.15 -20.57 6.20
N ASN A 106 -10.01 -21.55 6.53
CA ASN A 106 -9.82 -22.97 6.18
C ASN A 106 -10.02 -23.29 4.69
N ASP A 107 -10.54 -22.36 3.88
CA ASP A 107 -10.87 -22.61 2.47
C ASP A 107 -9.71 -22.32 1.50
N LEU A 108 -8.53 -21.93 2.01
CA LEU A 108 -7.36 -21.56 1.20
C LEU A 108 -6.92 -22.67 0.23
N ASP A 109 -6.96 -23.93 0.66
CA ASP A 109 -6.59 -25.07 -0.19
C ASP A 109 -7.52 -25.19 -1.41
N SER A 110 -8.80 -24.86 -1.25
CA SER A 110 -9.78 -24.89 -2.34
C SER A 110 -9.65 -23.72 -3.32
N LEU A 111 -9.11 -22.59 -2.86
CA LEU A 111 -8.90 -21.38 -3.65
C LEU A 111 -7.51 -21.35 -4.33
N GLY A 112 -6.62 -22.29 -3.99
CA GLY A 112 -5.27 -22.38 -4.56
C GLY A 112 -4.23 -21.55 -3.81
N GLY A 113 -4.44 -21.28 -2.52
CA GLY A 113 -3.53 -20.52 -1.66
C GLY A 113 -3.97 -19.08 -1.38
N VAL A 114 -3.17 -18.39 -0.57
CA VAL A 114 -3.42 -17.00 -0.14
C VAL A 114 -3.36 -16.04 -1.31
N ASP A 115 -2.41 -16.22 -2.24
CA ASP A 115 -2.29 -15.35 -3.41
C ASP A 115 -3.57 -15.33 -4.25
N ALA A 116 -4.13 -16.52 -4.53
CA ALA A 116 -5.33 -16.68 -5.32
C ALA A 116 -6.59 -16.22 -4.56
N ALA A 117 -6.67 -16.54 -3.26
CA ALA A 117 -7.76 -16.07 -2.39
C ALA A 117 -7.79 -14.54 -2.29
N TYR A 118 -6.63 -13.88 -2.24
CA TYR A 118 -6.54 -12.42 -2.19
C TYR A 118 -7.07 -11.78 -3.48
N VAL A 119 -6.72 -12.34 -4.63
CA VAL A 119 -7.23 -11.86 -5.92
C VAL A 119 -8.74 -12.07 -6.03
N GLU A 120 -9.27 -13.23 -5.60
CA GLU A 120 -10.73 -13.43 -5.61
C GLU A 120 -11.44 -12.49 -4.62
N ARG A 121 -10.83 -12.17 -3.48
CA ARG A 121 -11.36 -11.14 -2.57
C ARG A 121 -11.47 -9.78 -3.27
N LEU A 122 -10.44 -9.35 -3.99
CA LEU A 122 -10.49 -8.09 -4.76
C LEU A 122 -11.59 -8.13 -5.82
N ARG A 123 -11.78 -9.26 -6.51
CA ARG A 123 -12.85 -9.43 -7.48
C ARG A 123 -14.23 -9.36 -6.84
N HIS A 124 -14.39 -9.95 -5.66
CA HIS A 124 -15.63 -9.85 -4.89
C HIS A 124 -15.94 -8.40 -4.51
N LEU A 125 -14.96 -7.65 -4.03
CA LEU A 125 -15.14 -6.23 -3.71
C LEU A 125 -15.45 -5.39 -4.95
N HIS A 126 -14.80 -5.66 -6.08
CA HIS A 126 -15.06 -4.97 -7.34
C HIS A 126 -16.49 -5.15 -7.86
N ARG A 127 -17.12 -6.31 -7.62
CA ARG A 127 -18.53 -6.57 -7.99
C ARG A 127 -19.54 -5.67 -7.29
N ASP A 128 -19.13 -4.99 -6.20
CA ASP A 128 -19.98 -4.03 -5.49
C ASP A 128 -19.85 -2.59 -6.04
N PHE A 129 -18.97 -2.37 -7.02
CA PHE A 129 -18.85 -1.12 -7.78
C PHE A 129 -19.57 -1.22 -9.13
N PRO A 130 -19.86 -0.09 -9.80
CA PRO A 130 -20.29 -0.10 -11.19
C PRO A 130 -19.33 -0.92 -12.07
N PRO A 131 -19.82 -1.76 -13.01
CA PRO A 131 -18.96 -2.64 -13.82
C PRO A 131 -17.86 -1.93 -14.64
N GLU A 132 -18.08 -0.65 -14.95
CA GLU A 132 -17.13 0.20 -15.68
C GLU A 132 -16.00 0.74 -14.82
N ALA A 133 -16.15 0.74 -13.49
CA ALA A 133 -15.11 1.17 -12.56
C ALA A 133 -13.86 0.30 -12.72
N ARG A 134 -12.69 0.89 -12.47
CA ARG A 134 -11.40 0.20 -12.56
C ARG A 134 -10.65 0.25 -11.25
N PHE A 135 -10.04 -0.86 -10.86
CA PHE A 135 -9.09 -0.93 -9.74
C PHE A 135 -7.68 -1.07 -10.29
N MET A 136 -6.76 -0.20 -9.88
CA MET A 136 -5.37 -0.23 -10.30
C MET A 136 -4.52 -0.95 -9.26
N LEU A 137 -4.11 -2.18 -9.60
CA LEU A 137 -3.36 -3.07 -8.73
C LEU A 137 -1.89 -2.63 -8.63
N LEU A 138 -1.43 -2.37 -7.42
CA LEU A 138 -0.07 -1.92 -7.14
C LEU A 138 0.90 -3.10 -7.05
N ALA A 139 1.90 -3.12 -7.93
CA ALA A 139 3.13 -3.87 -7.69
C ALA A 139 3.99 -3.16 -6.63
N PHE A 140 5.03 -3.84 -6.12
CA PHE A 140 5.90 -3.30 -5.07
C PHE A 140 7.32 -3.88 -5.18
N ASP A 141 8.31 -3.05 -5.53
CA ASP A 141 9.70 -3.48 -5.65
C ASP A 141 10.39 -3.59 -4.27
N TYR A 142 11.52 -4.28 -4.24
CA TYR A 142 12.34 -4.40 -3.03
C TYR A 142 12.94 -3.05 -2.60
N TYR A 143 13.48 -3.04 -1.38
CA TYR A 143 14.48 -2.06 -0.98
C TYR A 143 15.76 -2.24 -1.79
N HIS A 144 16.35 -1.15 -2.29
CA HIS A 144 17.70 -1.15 -2.84
C HIS A 144 18.60 -0.16 -2.13
N ASP A 145 19.87 -0.52 -1.95
CA ASP A 145 20.86 0.34 -1.33
C ASP A 145 21.29 1.51 -2.26
N GLY A 146 22.11 2.40 -1.71
CA GLY A 146 22.79 3.45 -2.47
C GLY A 146 23.79 2.93 -3.53
N LYS A 147 23.77 1.66 -3.93
CA LYS A 147 24.48 1.13 -5.11
C LYS A 147 23.52 0.44 -6.07
N GLY A 148 22.21 0.53 -5.82
CA GLY A 148 21.19 -0.15 -6.62
C GLY A 148 21.07 -1.64 -6.34
N ARG A 149 21.70 -2.15 -5.28
CA ARG A 149 21.68 -3.57 -4.93
C ARG A 149 20.47 -3.87 -4.07
N LYS A 150 19.73 -4.91 -4.45
CA LYS A 150 18.57 -5.41 -3.70
C LYS A 150 18.99 -5.79 -2.27
N ASN A 151 18.23 -5.35 -1.27
CA ASN A 151 18.36 -5.80 0.11
C ASN A 151 17.02 -6.37 0.61
N ALA A 152 16.91 -7.69 0.60
CA ALA A 152 15.69 -8.36 1.05
C ALA A 152 15.45 -8.19 2.56
N GLN A 153 16.50 -8.12 3.39
CA GLN A 153 16.35 -7.98 4.84
C GLN A 153 15.67 -6.66 5.24
N MET A 154 15.97 -5.59 4.49
CA MET A 154 15.34 -4.27 4.69
C MET A 154 13.95 -4.16 4.04
N SER A 155 13.52 -5.16 3.26
CA SER A 155 12.24 -5.14 2.56
C SER A 155 11.16 -5.83 3.40
N ALA A 156 9.97 -5.25 3.48
CA ALA A 156 8.82 -5.92 4.12
C ALA A 156 8.23 -7.02 3.21
N PHE A 157 8.03 -6.69 1.94
CA PHE A 157 7.52 -7.62 0.94
C PHE A 157 7.89 -7.15 -0.47
N HIS A 158 7.63 -7.99 -1.47
CA HIS A 158 7.77 -7.71 -2.88
C HIS A 158 6.60 -8.30 -3.65
N VAL A 159 6.07 -7.53 -4.60
CA VAL A 159 5.02 -7.96 -5.53
C VAL A 159 5.54 -7.70 -6.95
N PRO A 160 5.82 -8.75 -7.74
CA PRO A 160 6.40 -8.60 -9.06
C PRO A 160 5.48 -7.85 -10.04
N ASN A 161 6.08 -7.02 -10.91
CA ASN A 161 5.36 -6.38 -12.02
C ASN A 161 4.70 -7.40 -12.96
N SER A 162 5.37 -8.53 -13.22
CA SER A 162 4.81 -9.61 -14.04
C SER A 162 3.54 -10.20 -13.44
N TYR A 163 3.47 -10.30 -12.12
CA TYR A 163 2.28 -10.82 -11.44
C TYR A 163 1.12 -9.82 -11.49
N ALA A 164 1.38 -8.54 -11.15
CA ALA A 164 0.36 -7.49 -11.25
C ALA A 164 -0.20 -7.37 -12.69
N GLN A 165 0.70 -7.41 -13.68
CA GLN A 165 0.34 -7.43 -15.10
C GLN A 165 -0.50 -8.66 -15.47
N HIS A 166 -0.11 -9.85 -15.02
CA HIS A 166 -0.85 -11.08 -15.28
C HIS A 166 -2.27 -11.05 -14.69
N VAL A 167 -2.41 -10.62 -13.44
CA VAL A 167 -3.71 -10.49 -12.77
C VAL A 167 -4.61 -9.49 -13.53
N ALA A 168 -4.09 -8.32 -13.89
CA ALA A 168 -4.83 -7.31 -14.65
C ALA A 168 -5.22 -7.79 -16.06
N ALA A 169 -4.36 -8.55 -16.74
CA ALA A 169 -4.67 -9.14 -18.04
C ALA A 169 -5.75 -10.25 -17.96
N THR A 170 -5.87 -10.90 -16.81
CA THR A 170 -6.80 -12.03 -16.60
C THR A 170 -8.20 -11.55 -16.23
N TYR A 171 -8.33 -10.44 -15.50
CA TYR A 171 -9.59 -9.98 -14.94
C TYR A 171 -10.03 -8.62 -15.49
N PRO A 172 -11.10 -8.58 -16.32
CA PRO A 172 -11.70 -7.33 -16.76
C PRO A 172 -12.16 -6.51 -15.55
N GLY A 173 -11.78 -5.23 -15.50
CA GLY A 173 -12.02 -4.37 -14.33
C GLY A 173 -10.74 -3.99 -13.59
N PHE A 174 -9.65 -4.74 -13.80
CA PHE A 174 -8.36 -4.42 -13.22
C PHE A 174 -7.42 -3.78 -14.24
N GLU A 175 -6.69 -2.80 -13.75
CA GLU A 175 -5.54 -2.18 -14.38
C GLU A 175 -4.35 -2.39 -13.43
N TRP A 176 -3.12 -2.06 -13.84
CA TRP A 176 -1.96 -2.25 -12.96
C TRP A 176 -1.00 -1.06 -12.97
N ILE A 177 -0.35 -0.88 -11.83
CA ILE A 177 0.68 0.12 -11.58
C ILE A 177 1.97 -0.62 -11.26
N ALA A 178 3.01 -0.34 -12.04
CA ALA A 178 4.30 -0.95 -11.87
C ALA A 178 4.99 -0.42 -10.59
N SER A 179 5.97 -1.13 -10.07
CA SER A 179 6.92 -0.59 -9.10
C SER A 179 8.32 -0.99 -9.54
N ILE A 180 9.19 0.01 -9.64
CA ILE A 180 10.55 -0.15 -10.15
C ILE A 180 11.44 0.77 -9.33
N HIS A 181 12.47 0.20 -8.72
CA HIS A 181 13.45 1.00 -7.99
C HIS A 181 14.38 1.79 -8.95
N PRO A 182 14.47 3.13 -8.87
CA PRO A 182 15.23 3.95 -9.83
C PRO A 182 16.75 3.71 -9.80
N TYR A 183 17.28 3.24 -8.67
CA TYR A 183 18.71 2.92 -8.56
C TYR A 183 19.12 1.59 -9.20
N ARG A 184 18.17 0.73 -9.60
CA ARG A 184 18.49 -0.51 -10.32
C ARG A 184 19.13 -0.19 -11.67
N GLU A 185 20.19 -0.88 -12.04
CA GLU A 185 20.87 -0.67 -13.33
C GLU A 185 19.89 -0.69 -14.51
N ASP A 186 18.97 -1.66 -14.52
CA ASP A 186 17.97 -1.90 -15.57
C ASP A 186 16.68 -1.07 -15.45
N CYS A 187 16.62 -0.02 -14.61
CA CYS A 187 15.34 0.62 -14.28
C CYS A 187 14.63 1.26 -15.50
N VAL A 188 15.39 1.75 -16.49
CA VAL A 188 14.84 2.36 -17.70
C VAL A 188 14.26 1.29 -18.62
N GLU A 189 14.98 0.18 -18.80
CA GLU A 189 14.55 -0.97 -19.59
C GLU A 189 13.32 -1.65 -18.97
N ALA A 190 13.32 -1.79 -17.63
CA ALA A 190 12.19 -2.31 -16.87
C ALA A 190 10.95 -1.42 -17.02
N LEU A 191 11.12 -0.08 -17.00
CA LEU A 191 10.01 0.86 -17.22
C LEU A 191 9.48 0.75 -18.64
N ALA A 192 10.37 0.68 -19.64
CA ALA A 192 9.98 0.51 -21.03
C ALA A 192 9.21 -0.81 -21.23
N TRP A 193 9.58 -1.89 -20.54
CA TRP A 193 8.80 -3.13 -20.52
C TRP A 193 7.42 -2.91 -19.91
N CYS A 194 7.32 -2.28 -18.74
CA CYS A 194 6.05 -2.05 -18.06
C CYS A 194 5.09 -1.20 -18.91
N ALA A 195 5.59 -0.12 -19.52
CA ALA A 195 4.80 0.72 -20.41
C ALA A 195 4.27 -0.07 -21.62
N ARG A 196 5.09 -0.91 -22.26
CA ARG A 196 4.65 -1.78 -23.37
C ARG A 196 3.60 -2.81 -22.97
N HIS A 197 3.54 -3.19 -21.69
CA HIS A 197 2.59 -4.18 -21.17
C HIS A 197 1.43 -3.53 -20.40
N GLY A 198 1.20 -2.23 -20.61
CA GLY A 198 -0.01 -1.54 -20.18
C GLY A 198 0.00 -1.02 -18.74
N ALA A 199 1.17 -0.89 -18.10
CA ALA A 199 1.24 -0.23 -16.79
C ALA A 199 0.70 1.21 -16.89
N ARG A 200 -0.13 1.61 -15.92
CA ARG A 200 -0.79 2.93 -15.90
C ARG A 200 -0.02 4.00 -15.13
N ALA A 201 0.84 3.58 -14.21
CA ALA A 201 1.71 4.45 -13.42
C ALA A 201 2.90 3.64 -12.88
N VAL A 202 3.80 4.32 -12.17
CA VAL A 202 4.78 3.70 -11.26
C VAL A 202 4.45 4.07 -9.81
N LYS A 203 4.46 3.09 -8.91
CA LYS A 203 4.30 3.26 -7.45
C LYS A 203 5.66 3.24 -6.75
N TRP A 204 5.89 4.27 -5.93
CA TRP A 204 6.97 4.30 -4.94
C TRP A 204 6.45 4.45 -3.52
N LEU A 205 7.18 3.85 -2.58
CA LEU A 205 7.13 4.15 -1.16
C LEU A 205 8.57 4.44 -0.72
N PRO A 206 9.02 5.70 -0.82
CA PRO A 206 10.44 6.05 -0.79
C PRO A 206 11.20 5.49 0.41
N GLY A 207 10.64 5.67 1.61
CA GLY A 207 11.27 5.19 2.83
C GLY A 207 11.46 3.68 2.87
N ALA A 208 10.45 2.88 2.51
CA ALA A 208 10.55 1.42 2.56
C ALA A 208 11.36 0.83 1.40
N MET A 209 11.49 1.56 0.31
CA MET A 209 12.24 1.14 -0.86
C MET A 209 13.70 1.64 -0.83
N GLY A 210 14.04 2.61 0.02
CA GLY A 210 15.38 3.22 0.04
C GLY A 210 15.60 4.24 -1.09
N ILE A 211 14.52 4.84 -1.57
CA ILE A 211 14.56 5.84 -2.65
C ILE A 211 14.64 7.22 -2.01
N ASP A 212 15.61 8.03 -2.43
CA ASP A 212 15.56 9.47 -2.19
C ASP A 212 15.04 10.14 -3.46
N PRO A 213 13.79 10.63 -3.49
CA PRO A 213 13.24 11.26 -4.69
C PRO A 213 14.01 12.53 -5.12
N ALA A 214 14.73 13.17 -4.19
CA ALA A 214 15.57 14.33 -4.50
C ALA A 214 16.96 13.95 -5.04
N SER A 215 17.30 12.66 -5.12
CA SER A 215 18.62 12.22 -5.59
C SER A 215 18.77 12.41 -7.11
N PRO A 216 19.92 12.94 -7.58
CA PRO A 216 20.26 12.98 -9.02
C PRO A 216 20.30 11.61 -9.71
N ARG A 217 20.36 10.52 -8.93
CA ARG A 217 20.35 9.16 -9.48
C ARG A 217 19.00 8.76 -10.05
N CYS A 218 17.94 9.47 -9.66
CA CYS A 218 16.60 9.25 -10.16
C CYS A 218 16.36 9.93 -11.52
N ASP A 219 17.24 10.84 -11.97
CA ASP A 219 17.02 11.68 -13.17
C ASP A 219 16.72 10.88 -14.42
N ARG A 220 17.55 9.87 -14.71
CA ARG A 220 17.33 9.00 -15.88
C ARG A 220 16.00 8.26 -15.82
N PHE A 221 15.51 7.97 -14.62
CA PHE A 221 14.21 7.34 -14.43
C PHE A 221 13.08 8.35 -14.63
N TYR A 222 13.24 9.60 -14.17
CA TYR A 222 12.30 10.69 -14.44
C TYR A 222 12.20 11.02 -15.93
N GLU A 223 13.33 11.10 -16.63
CA GLU A 223 13.38 11.26 -18.08
C GLU A 223 12.64 10.11 -18.79
N ALA A 224 12.82 8.88 -18.32
CA ALA A 224 12.13 7.73 -18.88
C ALA A 224 10.61 7.75 -18.59
N LEU A 225 10.18 8.16 -17.39
CA LEU A 225 8.76 8.35 -17.05
C LEU A 225 8.11 9.37 -17.99
N VAL A 226 8.75 10.52 -18.20
CA VAL A 226 8.29 11.56 -19.11
C VAL A 226 8.21 11.04 -20.55
N ARG A 227 9.28 10.38 -21.02
CA ARG A 227 9.34 9.82 -22.38
C ARG A 227 8.23 8.80 -22.66
N HIS A 228 7.87 8.00 -21.66
CA HIS A 228 6.82 6.99 -21.78
C HIS A 228 5.43 7.51 -21.39
N ASP A 229 5.31 8.78 -20.99
CA ASP A 229 4.09 9.38 -20.44
C ASP A 229 3.48 8.58 -19.28
N ILE A 230 4.33 8.08 -18.38
CA ILE A 230 3.92 7.30 -17.21
C ILE A 230 3.99 8.19 -15.96
N PRO A 231 2.89 8.40 -15.22
CA PRO A 231 2.90 9.16 -13.98
C PRO A 231 3.55 8.38 -12.83
N LEU A 232 4.02 9.12 -11.83
CA LEU A 232 4.57 8.59 -10.59
C LEU A 232 3.56 8.75 -9.44
N LEU A 233 3.06 7.64 -8.91
CA LEU A 233 2.34 7.58 -7.64
C LEU A 233 3.35 7.36 -6.50
N SER A 234 3.63 8.39 -5.72
CA SER A 234 4.55 8.28 -4.57
C SER A 234 3.79 8.36 -3.26
N HIS A 235 4.14 7.49 -2.31
CA HIS A 235 3.85 7.76 -0.90
C HIS A 235 4.62 9.01 -0.46
N ALA A 236 3.97 9.84 0.35
CA ALA A 236 4.58 10.90 1.11
C ALA A 236 3.83 10.99 2.45
N GLY A 237 4.49 11.54 3.47
CA GLY A 237 3.99 11.45 4.83
C GLY A 237 4.45 10.19 5.56
N LYS A 238 4.06 10.10 6.82
CA LYS A 238 4.58 9.12 7.77
C LYS A 238 3.93 7.76 7.55
N GLU A 239 4.77 6.75 7.40
CA GLU A 239 4.34 5.37 7.16
C GLU A 239 4.29 4.58 8.48
N TYR A 240 3.21 3.82 8.68
CA TYR A 240 2.97 3.01 9.88
C TYR A 240 2.58 1.56 9.56
N ALA A 241 2.14 1.26 8.35
CA ALA A 241 1.71 -0.07 7.92
C ALA A 241 2.90 -1.02 7.74
N ILE A 242 4.06 -0.52 7.32
CA ILE A 242 5.26 -1.33 7.24
C ILE A 242 6.42 -0.68 7.97
N ASN A 243 7.36 -1.52 8.40
CA ASN A 243 8.59 -1.01 9.02
C ASN A 243 9.40 -0.24 7.98
N VAL A 244 9.75 1.00 8.32
CA VAL A 244 10.54 1.91 7.48
C VAL A 244 11.78 2.32 8.27
N GLU A 245 12.72 1.39 8.42
CA GLU A 245 13.89 1.58 9.28
C GLU A 245 14.81 2.67 8.72
N GLY A 246 14.88 3.81 9.42
CA GLY A 246 15.69 4.97 9.03
C GLY A 246 15.20 5.72 7.76
N GLY A 247 14.15 5.22 7.09
CA GLY A 247 13.70 5.74 5.80
C GLY A 247 12.61 6.82 5.88
N GLN A 248 12.05 7.12 7.06
CA GLN A 248 10.89 8.02 7.17
C GLN A 248 11.14 9.40 6.55
N ALA A 249 12.34 9.98 6.71
CA ALA A 249 12.71 11.27 6.14
C ALA A 249 12.68 11.31 4.60
N LEU A 250 12.74 10.14 3.94
CA LEU A 250 12.63 10.02 2.49
C LEU A 250 11.19 10.23 1.99
N ASN A 251 10.20 10.11 2.89
CA ASN A 251 8.79 10.39 2.59
C ASN A 251 8.44 11.89 2.70
N ASN A 252 9.42 12.77 2.97
CA ASN A 252 9.19 14.22 3.01
C ASN A 252 8.67 14.71 1.63
N PRO A 253 7.47 15.33 1.56
CA PRO A 253 6.88 15.79 0.30
C PRO A 253 7.78 16.72 -0.51
N LEU A 254 8.60 17.55 0.14
CA LEU A 254 9.50 18.49 -0.53
C LEU A 254 10.56 17.77 -1.39
N ARG A 255 10.88 16.51 -1.10
CA ARG A 255 11.79 15.70 -1.93
C ARG A 255 11.19 15.38 -3.30
N LEU A 256 9.87 15.46 -3.47
CA LEU A 256 9.20 15.27 -4.75
C LEU A 256 9.27 16.51 -5.67
N ARG A 257 9.93 17.60 -5.25
CA ARG A 257 10.19 18.74 -6.13
C ARG A 257 11.01 18.34 -7.36
N ARG A 258 12.03 17.50 -7.17
CA ARG A 258 12.90 17.06 -8.27
C ARG A 258 12.14 16.36 -9.41
N PRO A 259 11.31 15.32 -9.18
CA PRO A 259 10.52 14.75 -10.27
C PRO A 259 9.60 15.78 -10.95
N LEU A 260 9.01 16.71 -10.19
CA LEU A 260 8.18 17.77 -10.76
C LEU A 260 8.99 18.71 -11.68
N GLU A 261 10.20 19.09 -11.29
CA GLU A 261 11.11 19.91 -12.11
C GLU A 261 11.55 19.21 -13.40
N HIS A 262 11.63 17.88 -13.39
CA HIS A 262 11.86 17.07 -14.59
C HIS A 262 10.61 16.93 -15.48
N GLY A 263 9.45 17.46 -15.07
CA GLY A 263 8.19 17.38 -15.82
C GLY A 263 7.39 16.10 -15.58
N VAL A 264 7.72 15.32 -14.54
CA VAL A 264 6.96 14.12 -14.19
C VAL A 264 5.59 14.51 -13.64
N ARG A 265 4.53 13.85 -14.11
CA ARG A 265 3.20 13.92 -13.47
C ARG A 265 3.24 13.10 -12.18
N VAL A 266 3.15 13.76 -11.03
CA VAL A 266 3.24 13.11 -9.71
C VAL A 266 1.87 13.09 -9.01
N ILE A 267 1.48 11.91 -8.53
CA ILE A 267 0.35 11.71 -7.62
C ILE A 267 0.92 11.45 -6.22
N ILE A 268 0.60 12.33 -5.28
CA ILE A 268 1.03 12.18 -3.88
C ILE A 268 -0.06 11.44 -3.12
N ALA A 269 0.24 10.21 -2.69
CA ALA A 269 -0.74 9.40 -1.97
C ALA A 269 -1.05 9.98 -0.58
N HIS A 270 -2.28 9.74 -0.11
CA HIS A 270 -2.78 10.17 1.20
C HIS A 270 -2.67 11.69 1.43
N CYS A 271 -2.54 12.50 0.36
CA CYS A 271 -2.32 13.94 0.44
C CYS A 271 -1.15 14.34 1.36
N ALA A 272 -0.17 13.44 1.53
CA ALA A 272 0.90 13.57 2.52
C ALA A 272 0.42 13.83 3.96
N SER A 273 -0.81 13.50 4.34
CA SER A 273 -1.51 14.12 5.47
C SER A 273 -0.99 13.80 6.89
N LEU A 274 0.10 13.03 7.01
CA LEU A 274 0.55 12.48 8.29
C LEU A 274 2.02 12.80 8.55
N GLY A 275 2.31 13.28 9.74
CA GLY A 275 3.66 13.43 10.28
C GLY A 275 4.26 14.82 10.10
N GLU A 276 5.40 15.03 10.75
CA GLU A 276 6.18 16.25 10.69
C GLU A 276 7.50 15.98 9.96
N TYR A 277 7.95 16.94 9.15
CA TYR A 277 9.20 16.86 8.40
C TYR A 277 9.97 18.17 8.45
N ALA A 278 11.28 18.10 8.28
CA ALA A 278 12.12 19.29 8.11
C ALA A 278 11.69 20.07 6.86
N ASP A 279 11.50 21.38 7.01
CA ASP A 279 11.38 22.33 5.90
C ASP A 279 12.74 22.46 5.20
N ILE A 280 13.01 21.57 4.25
CA ILE A 280 14.28 21.51 3.52
C ILE A 280 14.49 22.71 2.57
N ASP A 281 13.51 23.59 2.41
CA ASP A 281 13.70 24.88 1.71
C ASP A 281 14.47 25.89 2.57
N ARG A 282 14.50 25.67 3.89
CA ARG A 282 15.27 26.46 4.85
C ARG A 282 16.61 25.82 5.21
N GLY A 283 17.02 24.79 4.48
CA GLY A 283 18.23 24.00 4.73
C GLY A 283 17.92 22.59 5.22
N GLU A 284 18.89 21.68 5.15
CA GLU A 284 18.69 20.25 5.48
C GLU A 284 18.17 20.02 6.92
N ASP A 285 18.55 20.90 7.85
CA ASP A 285 18.13 20.89 9.25
C ASP A 285 17.06 21.98 9.56
N GLY A 286 16.22 22.30 8.58
CA GLY A 286 15.11 23.24 8.74
C GLY A 286 14.14 22.85 9.87
N PRO A 287 13.29 23.79 10.33
CA PRO A 287 12.29 23.51 11.36
C PRO A 287 11.36 22.36 10.93
N GLN A 288 10.90 21.56 11.90
CA GLN A 288 9.87 20.56 11.64
C GLN A 288 8.53 21.27 11.39
N VAL A 289 7.85 20.88 10.31
CA VAL A 289 6.55 21.39 9.89
C VAL A 289 5.63 20.20 9.68
N ASP A 290 4.37 20.35 10.08
CA ASP A 290 3.33 19.37 9.75
C ASP A 290 3.24 19.24 8.22
N SER A 291 2.88 18.05 7.76
CA SER A 291 2.77 17.77 6.33
C SER A 291 1.51 18.40 5.69
N LEU A 292 0.62 18.99 6.51
CA LEU A 292 -0.57 19.77 6.11
C LEU A 292 -0.56 21.21 6.62
#